data_AF-A0A534X9F8-F1
#
_entry.id   AF-A0A534X9F8-F1
#
_cell.length_a   1.000
_cell.length_b   1.000
_cell.length_c   1.000
_cell.angle_alpha   90.00
_cell.angle_beta   90.00
_cell.angle_gamma   90.00
#
_symmetry.space_group_name_H-M   'P 1'
#
loop_
_entity.id
_entity.type
_entity.pdbx_description
1 polymer ?
#
loop_
_entity_poly.entity_id
_entity_poly.type
_entity_poly.pdbx_seq_one_letter_code
_entity_poly.pdbx_strand_id
1 'polypeptide(L)'
;MSTLVQEIEARIADAKAVTARQNVGVIREVGDGVARVEGLSDVMLNEMLDLGHGITGLALSLEETDVGVIILGDDTRLEEGGEVRATGKLLQVPVGKGLLGRVVNTLGQPLDGKGPIASEVAYPV
;
A
#
# COMPACT_ATOMS: atom_id res chain seq x y z
N MET A 1 -29.70 15.01 9.86
CA MET A 1 -28.39 15.38 10.44
C MET A 1 -27.99 14.39 11.54
N SER A 2 -27.69 13.12 11.19
CA SER A 2 -27.14 12.13 12.14
C SER A 2 -26.36 11.00 11.46
N THR A 3 -26.24 10.99 10.14
CA THR A 3 -25.71 9.85 9.37
C THR A 3 -24.22 9.64 9.56
N LEU A 4 -23.42 10.72 9.61
CA LEU A 4 -21.96 10.65 9.78
C LEU A 4 -21.55 10.10 11.16
N VAL A 5 -22.24 10.52 12.23
CA VAL A 5 -21.94 10.04 13.59
C VAL A 5 -22.29 8.56 13.71
N GLN A 6 -23.43 8.15 13.16
CA GLN A 6 -23.84 6.75 13.12
C GLN A 6 -22.88 5.89 12.29
N GLU A 7 -22.36 6.42 11.17
CA GLU A 7 -21.36 5.73 10.34
C GLU A 7 -20.03 5.51 11.06
N ILE A 8 -19.57 6.52 11.81
CA ILE A 8 -18.34 6.44 12.59
C ILE A 8 -18.50 5.47 13.76
N GLU A 9 -19.62 5.55 14.50
CA GLU A 9 -19.93 4.61 15.59
C GLU A 9 -19.99 3.17 15.09
N ALA A 10 -20.61 2.92 13.93
CA ALA A 10 -20.66 1.61 13.32
C ALA A 10 -19.26 1.09 12.93
N ARG A 11 -18.40 1.95 12.35
CA ARG A 11 -17.01 1.57 12.01
C ARG A 11 -16.16 1.25 13.24
N ILE A 12 -16.35 1.98 14.34
CA ILE A 12 -15.63 1.71 15.59
C ILE A 12 -16.13 0.40 16.20
N ALA A 13 -17.44 0.15 16.19
CA ALA A 13 -18.02 -1.07 16.74
C ALA A 13 -17.57 -2.35 15.99
N ASP A 14 -17.34 -2.26 14.67
CA ASP A 14 -16.87 -3.39 13.86
C ASP A 14 -15.34 -3.59 13.90
N ALA A 15 -14.59 -2.65 14.50
CA ALA A 15 -13.13 -2.73 14.58
C ALA A 15 -12.67 -3.88 15.50
N LYS A 16 -12.41 -5.05 14.90
CA LYS A 16 -11.85 -6.21 15.60
C LYS A 16 -10.34 -6.10 15.65
N ALA A 17 -9.79 -6.03 16.86
CA ALA A 17 -8.35 -6.13 17.09
C ALA A 17 -7.89 -7.57 16.83
N VAL A 18 -7.54 -7.87 15.58
CA VAL A 18 -6.96 -9.14 15.17
C VAL A 18 -5.44 -9.01 15.17
N THR A 19 -4.75 -9.86 15.90
CA THR A 19 -3.29 -9.95 15.86
C THR A 19 -2.88 -10.76 14.63
N ALA A 20 -2.17 -10.13 13.69
CA ALA A 20 -1.61 -10.78 12.51
C ALA A 20 -0.09 -10.65 12.52
N ARG A 21 0.62 -11.72 12.15
CA ARG A 21 2.06 -11.65 11.91
C ARG A 21 2.29 -10.86 10.62
N GLN A 22 2.99 -9.74 10.71
CA GLN A 22 3.39 -8.94 9.56
C GLN A 22 4.89 -9.09 9.36
N ASN A 23 5.31 -9.11 8.10
CA ASN A 23 6.71 -9.11 7.73
C ASN A 23 7.14 -7.65 7.57
N VAL A 24 8.19 -7.28 8.28
CA VAL A 24 8.65 -5.90 8.43
C VAL A 24 10.10 -5.80 8.00
N GLY A 25 10.45 -4.73 7.33
CA GLY A 25 11.82 -4.36 6.98
C GLY A 25 12.12 -2.91 7.31
N VAL A 26 13.36 -2.52 7.08
CA VAL A 26 13.86 -1.17 7.35
C VAL A 26 14.56 -0.64 6.10
N ILE A 27 14.24 0.60 5.72
CA ILE A 27 14.88 1.28 4.59
C ILE A 27 16.35 1.57 4.95
N ARG A 28 17.27 1.06 4.15
CA ARG A 28 18.71 1.35 4.28
C ARG A 28 19.15 2.53 3.43
N GLU A 29 18.57 2.65 2.25
CA GLU A 29 18.90 3.69 1.28
C GLU A 29 17.64 4.01 0.48
N VAL A 30 17.46 5.30 0.16
CA VAL A 30 16.40 5.77 -0.74
C VAL A 30 16.98 6.83 -1.68
N GLY A 31 16.68 6.72 -2.97
CA GLY A 31 17.11 7.68 -3.97
C GLY A 31 16.52 7.39 -5.34
N ASP A 32 16.22 8.46 -6.09
CA ASP A 32 15.69 8.42 -7.46
C ASP A 32 14.51 7.45 -7.65
N GLY A 33 13.58 7.40 -6.68
CA GLY A 33 12.41 6.50 -6.72
C GLY A 33 12.72 5.02 -6.48
N VAL A 34 13.92 4.68 -6.00
CA VAL A 34 14.31 3.32 -5.59
C VAL A 34 14.67 3.33 -4.11
N ALA A 35 14.24 2.29 -3.38
CA ALA A 35 14.65 2.03 -2.01
C ALA A 35 15.29 0.65 -1.88
N ARG A 36 16.32 0.55 -1.04
CA ARG A 36 16.85 -0.73 -0.56
C ARG A 36 16.32 -1.00 0.84
N VAL A 37 15.66 -2.13 1.02
CA VAL A 37 15.04 -2.50 2.29
C VAL A 37 15.69 -3.76 2.83
N GLU A 38 16.21 -3.68 4.05
CA GLU A 38 16.73 -4.84 4.77
C GLU A 38 15.61 -5.52 5.56
N GLY A 39 15.65 -6.85 5.60
CA GLY A 39 14.61 -7.67 6.23
C GLY A 39 13.63 -8.23 5.21
N LEU A 40 12.33 -8.15 5.48
CA LEU A 40 11.28 -8.66 4.58
C LEU A 40 11.49 -10.12 4.13
N SER A 41 11.89 -11.02 5.04
CA SER A 41 12.33 -12.39 4.72
C SER A 41 11.33 -13.23 3.90
N ASP A 42 10.03 -13.04 4.13
CA ASP A 42 8.95 -13.76 3.45
C ASP A 42 8.32 -12.98 2.28
N VAL A 43 8.96 -11.93 1.75
CA VAL A 43 8.40 -11.13 0.65
C VAL A 43 8.47 -11.86 -0.69
N MET A 44 7.46 -11.66 -1.53
CA MET A 44 7.37 -12.22 -2.88
C MET A 44 7.82 -11.21 -3.95
N LEU A 45 8.28 -11.74 -5.08
CA LEU A 45 8.56 -10.91 -6.26
C LEU A 45 7.24 -10.30 -6.76
N ASN A 46 7.27 -9.01 -7.12
CA ASN A 46 6.11 -8.20 -7.49
C ASN A 46 5.07 -8.03 -6.37
N GLU A 47 5.47 -8.18 -5.11
CA GLU A 47 4.61 -7.87 -3.98
C GLU A 47 4.52 -6.36 -3.74
N MET A 48 3.33 -5.89 -3.38
CA MET A 48 3.14 -4.52 -2.92
C MET A 48 3.60 -4.38 -1.47
N LEU A 49 4.38 -3.35 -1.21
CA LEU A 49 4.90 -2.98 0.09
C LEU A 49 4.27 -1.67 0.56
N ASP A 50 3.99 -1.56 1.84
CA ASP A 50 3.60 -0.30 2.48
C ASP A 50 4.87 0.36 3.03
N LEU A 51 5.26 1.48 2.44
CA LEU A 51 6.43 2.27 2.82
C LEU A 51 6.08 3.35 3.86
N GLY A 52 4.83 3.38 4.34
CA GLY A 52 4.33 4.45 5.20
C GLY A 52 3.91 5.69 4.41
N HIS A 53 3.36 6.69 5.10
CA HIS A 53 2.91 7.97 4.51
C HIS A 53 1.92 7.84 3.34
N GLY A 54 1.24 6.69 3.23
CA GLY A 54 0.36 6.35 2.12
C GLY A 54 1.08 6.04 0.81
N ILE A 55 2.39 5.76 0.86
CA ILE A 55 3.23 5.44 -0.29
C ILE A 55 3.33 3.92 -0.42
N THR A 56 3.09 3.43 -1.63
CA THR A 56 3.22 2.01 -1.94
C THR A 56 4.55 1.77 -2.64
N GLY A 57 5.22 0.67 -2.30
CA GLY A 57 6.40 0.17 -3.00
C GLY A 57 6.09 -1.12 -3.75
N LEU A 58 6.94 -1.46 -4.71
CA LEU A 58 6.90 -2.74 -5.44
C LEU A 58 8.24 -3.46 -5.30
N ALA A 59 8.23 -4.67 -4.75
CA ALA A 59 9.41 -5.51 -4.65
C ALA A 59 9.78 -6.07 -6.04
N LEU A 60 10.96 -5.69 -6.56
CA LEU A 60 11.42 -6.12 -7.89
C LEU A 60 12.73 -6.91 -7.87
N SER A 61 13.57 -6.69 -6.86
CA SER A 61 14.80 -7.45 -6.67
C SER A 61 14.80 -8.08 -5.29
N LEU A 62 15.05 -9.38 -5.23
CA LEU A 62 15.21 -10.13 -3.98
C LEU A 62 16.67 -10.57 -3.89
N GLU A 63 17.50 -9.80 -3.18
CA GLU A 63 18.89 -10.15 -2.92
C GLU A 63 18.98 -10.95 -1.60
N GLU A 64 20.16 -11.49 -1.28
CA GLU A 64 20.34 -12.29 -0.06
C GLU A 64 20.17 -11.46 1.22
N THR A 65 20.54 -10.17 1.17
CA THR A 65 20.59 -9.28 2.33
C THR A 65 19.60 -8.13 2.27
N ASP A 66 19.16 -7.74 1.07
CA ASP A 66 18.23 -6.64 0.88
C ASP A 66 17.27 -6.88 -0.28
N VAL A 67 16.20 -6.09 -0.27
CA VAL A 67 15.14 -6.11 -1.26
C VAL A 67 15.13 -4.77 -1.98
N GLY A 68 15.26 -4.83 -3.31
CA GLY A 68 15.11 -3.67 -4.18
C GLY A 68 13.64 -3.36 -4.39
N VAL A 69 13.23 -2.17 -3.94
CA VAL A 69 11.85 -1.70 -3.98
C VAL A 69 11.76 -0.47 -4.87
N ILE A 70 10.86 -0.49 -5.86
CA ILE A 70 10.50 0.72 -6.60
C ILE A 70 9.38 1.45 -5.85
N ILE A 71 9.56 2.75 -5.67
CA ILE A 71 8.62 3.61 -4.95
C ILE A 71 7.55 4.09 -5.93
N LEU A 72 6.28 3.80 -5.60
CA LEU A 72 5.10 4.28 -6.34
C LEU A 72 4.48 5.44 -5.57
N GLY A 73 5.11 6.60 -5.67
CA GLY A 73 4.69 7.81 -4.97
C GLY A 73 5.79 8.84 -4.91
N ASP A 74 5.72 9.67 -3.86
CA ASP A 74 6.67 10.75 -3.59
C ASP A 74 7.75 10.24 -2.63
N ASP A 75 8.96 10.01 -3.16
CA ASP A 75 10.11 9.47 -2.45
C ASP A 75 10.70 10.44 -1.43
N THR A 76 10.47 11.75 -1.57
CA THR A 76 10.99 12.78 -0.65
C THR A 76 10.45 12.68 0.78
N ARG A 77 9.38 11.92 0.98
CA ARG A 77 8.77 11.66 2.29
C ARG A 77 9.32 10.41 2.98
N LEU A 78 10.20 9.67 2.30
CA LEU A 78 10.83 8.48 2.84
C LEU A 78 12.24 8.82 3.31
N GLU A 79 12.63 8.19 4.42
CA GLU A 79 13.94 8.41 5.04
C GLU A 79 14.58 7.06 5.39
N GLU A 80 15.91 7.04 5.47
CA GLU A 80 16.64 5.90 5.99
C GLU A 80 16.19 5.58 7.43
N GLY A 81 16.09 4.29 7.74
CA GLY A 81 15.51 3.82 9.00
C GLY A 81 13.98 3.72 9.00
N GLY A 82 13.31 4.16 7.93
CA GLY A 82 11.86 4.02 7.76
C GLY A 82 11.41 2.56 7.80
N GLU A 83 10.25 2.31 8.41
CA GLU A 83 9.66 0.97 8.49
C GLU A 83 8.88 0.63 7.21
N VAL A 84 9.10 -0.57 6.68
CA VAL A 84 8.42 -1.10 5.50
C VAL A 84 7.65 -2.35 5.87
N ARG A 85 6.39 -2.45 5.44
CA ARG A 85 5.53 -3.60 5.75
C ARG A 85 5.13 -4.34 4.48
N ALA A 86 5.31 -5.66 4.48
CA ALA A 86 4.81 -6.52 3.41
C ALA A 86 3.28 -6.65 3.48
N THR A 87 2.59 -6.49 2.36
CA THR A 87 1.12 -6.57 2.32
C THR A 87 0.61 -7.99 2.08
N GLY A 88 1.48 -8.91 1.66
CA GLY A 88 1.15 -10.27 1.24
C GLY A 88 0.39 -10.32 -0.08
N LYS A 89 0.28 -9.20 -0.80
CA LYS A 89 -0.49 -9.07 -2.03
C LYS A 89 0.45 -8.73 -3.17
N LEU A 90 0.40 -9.54 -4.23
CA LEU A 90 1.01 -9.20 -5.50
C LEU A 90 0.41 -7.90 -6.05
N LEU A 91 1.13 -7.26 -6.96
CA LEU A 91 0.68 -6.06 -7.66
C LEU A 91 -0.72 -6.30 -8.25
N GLN A 92 -1.70 -5.61 -7.68
CA GLN A 92 -3.09 -5.72 -8.07
C GLN A 92 -3.76 -4.35 -8.02
N VAL A 93 -4.69 -4.12 -8.93
CA VAL A 93 -5.46 -2.89 -9.01
C VAL A 93 -6.95 -3.18 -8.80
N PRO A 94 -7.69 -2.31 -8.11
CA PRO A 94 -9.13 -2.44 -8.00
C PRO A 94 -9.76 -2.30 -9.39
N VAL A 95 -10.73 -3.15 -9.68
CA VAL A 95 -11.51 -3.10 -10.93
C VAL A 95 -13.01 -3.08 -10.63
N GLY A 96 -13.81 -2.68 -11.62
CA GLY A 96 -15.26 -2.75 -11.55
C GLY A 96 -15.96 -1.53 -12.10
N LYS A 97 -17.30 -1.58 -12.10
CA LYS A 97 -18.15 -0.52 -12.65
C LYS A 97 -18.07 0.79 -11.85
N GLY A 98 -17.64 0.73 -10.58
CA GLY A 98 -17.45 1.91 -9.73
C GLY A 98 -16.35 2.88 -10.20
N LEU A 99 -15.46 2.44 -11.11
CA LEU A 99 -14.42 3.27 -11.72
C LEU A 99 -14.95 4.13 -12.88
N LEU A 100 -16.12 3.80 -13.44
CA LEU A 100 -16.66 4.50 -14.59
C LEU A 100 -16.93 5.98 -14.24
N GLY A 101 -16.33 6.89 -15.02
CA GLY A 101 -16.48 8.33 -14.81
C GLY A 101 -15.67 8.90 -13.63
N ARG A 102 -14.79 8.09 -13.03
CA ARG A 102 -13.84 8.54 -12.00
C ARG A 102 -12.48 8.85 -12.62
N VAL A 103 -11.71 9.72 -11.96
CA VAL A 103 -10.29 9.91 -12.28
C VAL A 103 -9.48 9.19 -11.21
N VAL A 104 -8.61 8.27 -11.62
CA VAL A 104 -7.81 7.43 -10.73
C VAL A 104 -6.33 7.50 -11.06
N ASN A 105 -5.48 7.22 -10.07
CA ASN A 105 -4.06 7.01 -10.29
C ASN A 105 -3.78 5.57 -10.79
N THR A 106 -2.50 5.26 -11.02
CA THR A 106 -2.03 3.95 -11.50
C THR A 106 -2.33 2.79 -10.55
N LEU A 107 -2.53 3.07 -9.25
CA LEU A 107 -2.91 2.10 -8.23
C LEU A 107 -4.43 2.00 -8.03
N GLY A 108 -5.22 2.71 -8.84
CA GLY A 108 -6.68 2.72 -8.77
C GLY A 108 -7.26 3.57 -7.63
N GLN A 109 -6.46 4.42 -6.99
CA GLN A 109 -6.92 5.36 -5.98
C GLN A 109 -7.54 6.61 -6.64
N PRO A 110 -8.66 7.15 -6.13
CA PRO A 110 -9.33 8.30 -6.72
C PRO A 110 -8.53 9.60 -6.56
N LEU A 111 -8.43 10.38 -7.65
CA LEU A 111 -7.84 11.73 -7.68
C LEU A 111 -8.90 12.83 -7.87
N ASP A 112 -10.17 12.48 -8.05
CA ASP A 112 -11.25 13.41 -8.38
C ASP A 112 -11.93 14.08 -7.18
N GLY A 113 -11.51 13.78 -5.95
CA GLY A 113 -12.09 14.36 -4.73
C GLY A 113 -13.53 13.93 -4.44
N LYS A 114 -14.11 12.99 -5.20
CA LYS A 114 -15.51 12.52 -5.05
C LYS A 114 -15.68 11.42 -3.99
N GLY A 115 -14.69 11.23 -3.12
CA GLY A 115 -14.69 10.18 -2.09
C GLY A 115 -14.15 8.82 -2.57
N PRO A 116 -14.23 7.77 -1.74
CA PRO A 116 -13.69 6.45 -2.06
C PRO A 116 -14.42 5.78 -3.24
N ILE A 117 -13.75 4.87 -3.92
CA ILE A 117 -14.33 4.07 -5.01
C ILE A 117 -14.77 2.74 -4.43
N ALA A 118 -16.05 2.41 -4.59
CA ALA A 118 -16.55 1.07 -4.30
C ALA A 118 -16.07 0.11 -5.40
N SER A 119 -15.13 -0.76 -5.04
CA SER A 119 -14.66 -1.87 -5.86
C SER A 119 -14.60 -3.12 -4.99
N GLU A 120 -15.23 -4.19 -5.44
CA GLU A 120 -15.31 -5.48 -4.72
C GLU A 120 -14.24 -6.46 -5.19
N VAL A 121 -13.58 -6.18 -6.33
CA VAL A 121 -12.67 -7.11 -6.99
C VAL A 121 -11.37 -6.39 -7.34
N ALA A 122 -10.24 -7.01 -7.04
CA ALA A 122 -8.93 -6.59 -7.51
C ALA A 122 -8.39 -7.63 -8.50
N TYR A 123 -7.76 -7.17 -9.58
CA TYR A 123 -7.06 -8.04 -10.53
C TYR A 123 -5.56 -7.81 -10.46
N PRO A 124 -4.74 -8.88 -10.57
CA PRO A 124 -3.32 -8.73 -10.81
C PRO A 124 -3.06 -7.94 -12.10
N VAL A 125 -2.02 -7.12 -12.09
CA VAL A 125 -1.56 -6.36 -13.27
C VAL A 125 -0.74 -7.26 -14.20
#